data_AF-A0A7Y1CDI8-F1
#
_entry.id   AF-A0A7Y1CDI8-F1
#
_cell.length_a   1.000
_cell.length_b   1.000
_cell.length_c   1.000
_cell.angle_alpha   90.00
_cell.angle_beta   90.00
_cell.angle_gamma   90.00
#
_symmetry.space_group_name_H-M   'P 1'
#
loop_
_entity.id
_entity.type
_entity.pdbx_description
1 polymer ?
#
loop_
_entity_poly.entity_id
_entity_poly.type
_entity_poly.pdbx_seq_one_letter_code
_entity_poly.pdbx_strand_id
1 'polypeptide(L)'
;MKKKPTKQQLVERVAELAVELHQAHYAVTCLRDEYKDECFRYFRKHGEPYPDRHGINYNDPAYDGVIRYTKQSYDRMNEGKRRQYNIKRRLDTAVRALMLETGALLVRPKPAVVKRVTIAGVTLQ
;
A
#
# COMPACT_ATOMS: atom_id res chain seq x y z
N MET A 1 30.95 -3.54 -21.18
CA MET A 1 30.58 -3.01 -19.86
C MET A 1 29.44 -2.01 -20.04
N LYS A 2 28.29 -2.15 -19.36
CA LYS A 2 27.23 -1.14 -19.39
C LYS A 2 27.75 0.14 -18.71
N LYS A 3 27.67 1.29 -19.38
CA LYS A 3 28.02 2.59 -18.77
C LYS A 3 27.14 2.81 -17.54
N LYS A 4 27.75 3.31 -16.45
CA LYS A 4 26.98 3.71 -15.27
C LYS A 4 26.04 4.87 -15.67
N PRO A 5 24.78 4.87 -15.21
CA PRO A 5 23.86 5.96 -15.49
C PRO A 5 24.39 7.26 -14.88
N THR A 6 24.14 8.38 -15.55
CA THR A 6 24.49 9.71 -15.02
C THR A 6 23.52 10.12 -13.92
N LYS A 7 23.92 11.09 -13.07
CA LYS A 7 23.02 11.70 -12.07
C LYS A 7 21.70 12.17 -12.67
N GLN A 8 21.74 12.83 -13.83
CA GLN A 8 20.53 13.30 -14.51
C GLN A 8 19.61 12.15 -14.91
N GLN A 9 20.15 11.07 -15.48
CA GLN A 9 19.37 9.88 -15.83
C GLN A 9 18.73 9.22 -14.61
N LEU A 10 19.41 9.23 -13.46
CA LEU A 10 18.86 8.72 -12.20
C LEU A 10 17.71 9.60 -11.68
N VAL A 11 17.84 10.93 -11.79
CA VAL A 11 16.78 11.89 -11.41
C VAL A 11 15.54 11.72 -12.29
N GLU A 12 15.73 11.69 -13.62
CA GLU A 12 14.65 11.46 -14.58
C GLU A 12 13.93 10.14 -14.29
N ARG A 13 14.70 9.08 -14.02
CA ARG A 13 14.14 7.77 -13.71
C ARG A 13 13.32 7.75 -12.41
N VAL A 14 13.75 8.46 -11.39
CA VAL A 14 13.00 8.62 -10.13
C VAL A 14 11.69 9.38 -10.39
N ALA A 15 11.74 10.45 -11.17
CA ALA A 15 10.56 11.26 -11.50
C ALA A 15 9.51 10.43 -12.27
N GLU A 16 9.92 9.69 -13.30
CA GLU A 16 9.04 8.79 -14.06
C GLU A 16 8.36 7.76 -13.13
N LEU A 17 9.13 7.09 -12.29
CA LEU A 17 8.62 6.05 -11.39
C LEU A 17 7.70 6.62 -10.30
N ALA A 18 7.91 7.87 -9.87
CA ALA A 18 7.02 8.54 -8.94
C ALA A 18 5.65 8.82 -9.58
N VAL A 19 5.62 9.26 -10.84
CA VAL A 19 4.37 9.44 -11.62
C VAL A 19 3.68 8.09 -11.84
N GLU A 20 4.41 7.06 -12.28
CA GLU A 20 3.88 5.69 -12.44
C GLU A 20 3.26 5.18 -11.13
N LEU A 21 3.91 5.43 -9.99
CA LEU A 21 3.42 5.00 -8.68
C LEU A 21 2.11 5.72 -8.31
N HIS A 22 2.02 7.02 -8.59
CA HIS A 22 0.82 7.80 -8.34
C HIS A 22 -0.36 7.29 -9.19
N GLN A 23 -0.13 7.06 -10.48
CA GLN A 23 -1.12 6.47 -11.38
C GLN A 23 -1.57 5.09 -10.90
N ALA A 24 -0.64 4.22 -10.50
CA ALA A 24 -0.96 2.90 -9.98
C ALA A 24 -1.75 2.97 -8.66
N HIS A 25 -1.45 3.92 -7.78
CA HIS A 25 -2.22 4.15 -6.55
C HIS A 25 -3.65 4.60 -6.86
N TYR A 26 -3.84 5.51 -7.81
CA TYR A 26 -5.16 5.92 -8.25
C TYR A 26 -5.95 4.75 -8.84
N ALA A 27 -5.33 3.96 -9.72
CA ALA A 27 -5.96 2.77 -10.30
C ALA A 27 -6.42 1.76 -9.23
N VAL A 28 -5.59 1.49 -8.21
CA VAL A 28 -5.96 0.62 -7.08
C VAL A 28 -7.12 1.20 -6.27
N THR A 29 -7.22 2.53 -6.18
CA THR A 29 -8.35 3.19 -5.51
C THR A 29 -9.65 2.96 -6.27
N CYS A 30 -9.65 3.18 -7.59
CA CYS A 30 -10.82 2.90 -8.42
C CYS A 30 -11.24 1.42 -8.35
N LEU A 31 -10.29 0.48 -8.46
CA LEU A 31 -10.58 -0.97 -8.39
C LEU A 31 -11.15 -1.39 -7.03
N ARG A 32 -10.71 -0.74 -5.95
CA ARG A 32 -11.23 -0.98 -4.61
C ARG A 32 -12.65 -0.45 -4.45
N ASP A 33 -12.96 0.69 -5.05
CA ASP A 33 -14.31 1.26 -5.02
C ASP A 33 -15.26 0.40 -5.86
N GLU A 34 -14.85 -0.06 -7.05
CA GLU A 34 -15.59 -1.05 -7.85
C GLU A 34 -15.90 -2.34 -7.07
N TYR A 35 -14.91 -2.90 -6.38
CA TYR A 35 -15.08 -4.09 -5.54
C TYR A 35 -16.10 -3.85 -4.42
N LYS A 36 -15.99 -2.71 -3.71
CA LYS A 36 -16.93 -2.35 -2.64
C LYS A 36 -18.36 -2.18 -3.18
N ASP A 37 -18.53 -1.52 -4.31
CA ASP A 37 -19.84 -1.34 -4.94
C ASP A 37 -20.45 -2.68 -5.36
N GLU A 38 -19.64 -3.64 -5.80
CA GLU A 38 -20.10 -4.98 -6.10
C GLU A 38 -20.53 -5.75 -4.83
N CYS A 39 -19.76 -5.66 -3.73
CA CYS A 39 -20.16 -6.19 -2.42
C CYS A 39 -21.50 -5.58 -1.97
N PHE A 40 -21.65 -4.25 -2.03
CA PHE A 40 -22.89 -3.59 -1.60
C PHE A 40 -24.10 -3.97 -2.46
N ARG A 41 -23.92 -4.12 -3.78
CA ARG A 41 -24.98 -4.63 -4.67
C ARG A 41 -25.40 -6.04 -4.29
N TYR A 42 -24.46 -6.91 -3.93
CA TYR A 42 -24.76 -8.25 -3.44
C TYR A 42 -25.58 -8.19 -2.15
N PHE A 43 -25.10 -7.45 -1.13
CA PHE A 43 -25.78 -7.37 0.17
C PHE A 43 -27.17 -6.74 0.08
N ARG A 44 -27.37 -5.74 -0.78
CA ARG A 44 -28.71 -5.16 -1.02
C ARG A 44 -29.71 -6.20 -1.53
N LYS A 45 -29.26 -7.16 -2.34
CA LYS A 45 -30.12 -8.18 -2.95
C LYS A 45 -30.32 -9.40 -2.06
N HIS A 46 -29.29 -9.80 -1.31
CA HIS A 46 -29.26 -11.08 -0.59
C HIS A 46 -29.29 -10.96 0.93
N GLY A 47 -29.20 -9.73 1.46
CA GLY A 47 -28.98 -9.47 2.88
C GLY A 47 -27.49 -9.57 3.26
N GLU A 48 -27.10 -8.84 4.30
CA GLU A 48 -25.78 -8.95 4.91
C GLU A 48 -25.81 -9.98 6.06
N PRO A 49 -24.86 -10.94 6.13
CA PRO A 49 -24.85 -11.96 7.18
C PRO A 49 -24.77 -11.40 8.61
N TYR A 50 -23.97 -10.34 8.80
CA TYR A 50 -23.73 -9.72 10.11
C TYR A 50 -23.64 -8.19 9.96
N PRO A 51 -24.78 -7.46 10.00
CA PRO A 51 -24.84 -6.02 9.73
C PRO A 51 -24.00 -5.17 10.69
N ASP A 52 -23.78 -5.64 11.93
CA ASP A 52 -23.00 -4.94 12.95
C ASP A 52 -21.48 -5.20 12.82
N ARG A 53 -21.06 -6.02 11.84
CA ARG A 53 -19.68 -6.41 11.65
C ARG A 53 -19.09 -5.75 10.41
N HIS A 54 -17.92 -5.15 10.57
CA HIS A 54 -17.19 -4.60 9.43
C HIS A 54 -16.34 -5.66 8.71
N GLY A 55 -16.48 -5.71 7.39
CA GLY A 55 -15.62 -6.48 6.49
C GLY A 55 -16.14 -7.89 6.18
N ILE A 56 -15.54 -8.51 5.17
CA ILE A 56 -15.86 -9.88 4.73
C ILE A 56 -14.90 -10.84 5.42
N ASN A 57 -15.45 -11.82 6.14
CA ASN A 57 -14.67 -12.88 6.76
C ASN A 57 -14.56 -14.08 5.80
N TYR A 58 -13.36 -14.31 5.27
CA TYR A 58 -13.09 -15.37 4.29
C TYR A 58 -13.15 -16.80 4.87
N ASN A 59 -13.15 -16.94 6.19
CA ASN A 59 -13.21 -18.25 6.86
C ASN A 59 -14.64 -18.63 7.28
N ASP A 60 -15.61 -17.75 7.06
CA ASP A 60 -16.98 -17.91 7.52
C ASP A 60 -17.89 -18.24 6.32
N PRO A 61 -18.51 -19.44 6.31
CA PRO A 61 -19.35 -19.90 5.20
C PRO A 61 -20.51 -18.96 4.88
N ALA A 62 -20.95 -18.11 5.81
CA ALA A 62 -22.02 -17.15 5.54
C ALA A 62 -21.62 -16.10 4.47
N TYR A 63 -20.32 -15.85 4.29
CA TYR A 63 -19.79 -14.93 3.27
C TYR A 63 -19.47 -15.60 1.93
N ASP A 64 -19.58 -16.93 1.81
CA ASP A 64 -19.25 -17.68 0.59
C ASP A 64 -19.94 -17.12 -0.67
N GLY A 65 -21.21 -16.71 -0.52
CA GLY A 65 -22.00 -16.16 -1.61
C GLY A 65 -21.43 -14.85 -2.15
N VAL A 66 -21.10 -13.90 -1.27
CA VAL A 66 -20.49 -12.62 -1.67
C VAL A 66 -19.08 -12.85 -2.22
N ILE A 67 -18.29 -13.74 -1.59
CA ILE A 67 -16.92 -14.06 -2.03
C ILE A 67 -16.91 -14.61 -3.45
N ARG A 68 -17.80 -15.57 -3.77
CA ARG A 68 -17.93 -16.11 -5.13
C ARG A 68 -18.41 -15.05 -6.11
N TYR A 69 -19.39 -14.23 -5.72
CA TYR A 69 -19.94 -13.17 -6.56
C TYR A 69 -18.88 -12.11 -6.92
N THR A 70 -18.09 -11.66 -5.95
CA THR A 70 -17.09 -10.58 -6.12
C THR A 70 -15.70 -11.08 -6.50
N LYS A 71 -15.53 -12.38 -6.80
CA LYS A 71 -14.20 -12.98 -7.00
C LYS A 71 -13.39 -12.24 -8.07
N GLN A 72 -14.02 -11.89 -9.18
CA GLN A 72 -13.33 -11.29 -10.31
C GLN A 72 -12.84 -9.86 -10.01
N SER A 73 -13.66 -9.02 -9.36
CA SER A 73 -13.24 -7.67 -8.96
C SER A 73 -12.18 -7.70 -7.87
N TYR A 74 -12.30 -8.64 -6.92
CA TYR A 74 -11.28 -8.88 -5.90
C TYR A 74 -9.92 -9.27 -6.50
N ASP A 75 -9.92 -10.20 -7.46
CA ASP A 75 -8.70 -10.63 -8.16
C ASP A 75 -8.07 -9.46 -8.96
N ARG A 76 -8.90 -8.69 -9.68
CA ARG A 76 -8.44 -7.48 -10.41
C ARG A 76 -7.82 -6.45 -9.47
N MET A 77 -8.45 -6.17 -8.33
CA MET A 77 -7.90 -5.27 -7.30
C MET A 77 -6.55 -5.79 -6.79
N ASN A 78 -6.43 -7.09 -6.50
CA ASN A 78 -5.18 -7.68 -6.01
C ASN A 78 -4.06 -7.63 -7.05
N GLU A 79 -4.38 -7.86 -8.31
CA GLU A 79 -3.42 -7.66 -9.40
C GLU A 79 -2.95 -6.21 -9.47
N GLY A 80 -3.88 -5.25 -9.36
CA GLY A 80 -3.55 -3.82 -9.27
C GLY A 80 -2.59 -3.50 -8.12
N LYS A 81 -2.87 -4.01 -6.92
CA LYS A 81 -1.99 -3.86 -5.74
C LYS A 81 -0.60 -4.46 -5.98
N ARG A 82 -0.52 -5.62 -6.62
CA ARG A 82 0.76 -6.25 -6.97
C ARG A 82 1.56 -5.40 -7.95
N ARG A 83 0.91 -4.84 -8.97
CA ARG A 83 1.55 -3.92 -9.92
C ARG A 83 2.07 -2.67 -9.21
N GLN A 84 1.24 -2.04 -8.36
CA GLN A 84 1.63 -0.89 -7.54
C GLN A 84 2.86 -1.21 -6.67
N TYR A 85 2.87 -2.36 -6.01
CA TYR A 85 3.99 -2.78 -5.17
C TYR A 85 5.29 -2.98 -5.98
N ASN A 86 5.20 -3.56 -7.17
CA ASN A 86 6.35 -3.72 -8.06
C ASN A 86 6.91 -2.36 -8.53
N ILE A 87 6.04 -1.39 -8.85
CA ILE A 87 6.46 -0.03 -9.20
C ILE A 87 7.14 0.64 -8.00
N LYS A 88 6.56 0.53 -6.80
CA LYS A 88 7.19 1.05 -5.58
C LYS A 88 8.58 0.45 -5.37
N ARG A 89 8.75 -0.86 -5.55
CA ARG A 89 10.06 -1.51 -5.45
C ARG A 89 11.06 -0.95 -6.45
N ARG A 90 10.66 -0.75 -7.71
CA ARG A 90 11.50 -0.12 -8.74
C ARG A 90 11.89 1.30 -8.35
N LEU A 91 10.96 2.09 -7.81
CA LEU A 91 11.22 3.44 -7.30
C LEU A 91 12.22 3.42 -6.15
N ASP A 92 12.01 2.57 -5.14
CA ASP A 92 12.93 2.43 -4.00
C ASP A 92 14.35 2.09 -4.48
N THR A 93 14.49 1.21 -5.48
CA THR A 93 15.79 0.89 -6.09
C THR A 93 16.41 2.08 -6.81
N ALA A 94 15.63 2.84 -7.61
CA ALA A 94 16.12 4.02 -8.32
C ALA A 94 16.57 5.13 -7.35
N VAL A 95 15.81 5.34 -6.27
CA VAL A 95 16.17 6.29 -5.20
C VAL A 95 17.48 5.87 -4.54
N ARG A 96 17.66 4.58 -4.20
CA ARG A 96 18.93 4.09 -3.63
C ARG A 96 20.12 4.30 -4.57
N ALA A 97 19.93 4.09 -5.88
CA ALA A 97 20.98 4.34 -6.86
C ALA A 97 21.35 5.83 -6.93
N LEU A 98 20.36 6.73 -6.91
CA LEU A 98 20.58 8.17 -6.84
C LEU A 98 21.30 8.58 -5.54
N MET A 99 20.91 8.00 -4.40
CA MET A 99 21.56 8.27 -3.12
C MET A 99 23.04 7.89 -3.11
N LEU A 100 23.39 6.74 -3.68
CA LEU A 100 24.78 6.31 -3.81
C LEU A 100 25.59 7.27 -4.69
N GLU A 101 25.00 7.75 -5.79
CA GLU A 101 25.65 8.71 -6.69
C GLU A 101 25.84 10.09 -6.05
N THR A 102 24.89 10.56 -5.24
CA THR A 102 24.96 11.87 -4.59
C THR A 102 25.65 11.85 -3.22
N GLY A 103 26.02 10.68 -2.70
CA GLY A 103 26.53 10.52 -1.34
C GLY A 103 25.49 10.81 -0.25
N ALA A 104 24.20 10.76 -0.57
CA ALA A 104 23.14 11.00 0.41
C ALA A 104 22.96 9.78 1.31
N LEU A 105 22.81 10.02 2.62
CA LEU A 105 22.68 8.96 3.63
C LEU A 105 21.32 9.04 4.33
N LEU A 106 20.69 7.89 4.57
CA LEU A 106 19.51 7.82 5.43
C LEU A 106 19.96 7.92 6.88
N VAL A 107 19.51 8.97 7.57
CA VAL A 107 19.72 9.12 9.01
C VAL A 107 18.47 8.63 9.73
N ARG A 108 18.63 7.65 10.63
CA ARG A 108 17.54 7.21 11.49
C ARG A 108 17.15 8.36 12.42
N PRO A 109 15.86 8.75 12.51
CA PRO A 109 15.43 9.76 13.46
C PRO A 109 15.72 9.28 14.89
N LYS A 110 16.14 10.19 15.77
CA LYS A 110 16.33 9.89 17.20
C LYS A 110 14.99 9.42 17.79
N PRO A 111 14.98 8.35 18.62
CA PRO A 111 13.75 7.91 19.26
C PRO A 111 13.20 9.04 20.12
N ALA A 112 11.88 9.20 20.11
CA ALA A 112 11.23 10.16 21.00
C ALA A 112 11.54 9.78 22.46
N VAL A 113 11.96 10.75 23.28
CA VAL A 113 12.11 10.57 24.72
C VAL A 113 10.72 10.43 25.32
N VAL A 114 10.25 9.20 25.48
CA VAL A 114 8.98 8.92 26.13
C VAL A 114 9.18 9.06 27.63
N LYS A 115 8.83 10.22 28.20
CA LYS A 115 8.73 10.39 29.66
C LYS A 115 7.57 9.54 30.16
N ARG A 116 7.86 8.34 30.65
CA ARG A 116 6.88 7.55 31.40
C ARG A 116 6.73 8.18 32.77
N VAL A 117 5.61 8.84 33.02
CA VAL A 117 5.22 9.26 34.37
C VAL A 117 4.68 8.02 35.07
N THR A 118 5.50 7.41 35.93
CA THR A 118 5.00 6.44 36.91
C THR A 118 4.44 7.20 38.10
N ILE A 119 3.41 6.64 38.75
CA ILE A 119 2.72 7.19 39.93
C ILE A 119 3.68 7.47 41.10
N ALA A 120 4.91 6.91 41.06
CA ALA A 120 5.93 7.02 42.10
C ALA A 120 6.98 8.14 41.90
N GLY A 121 6.84 9.02 40.92
CA GLY A 121 7.56 10.30 40.92
C GLY A 121 9.11 10.24 40.88
N VAL A 122 9.71 9.31 40.12
CA VAL A 122 11.15 9.40 39.82
C VAL A 122 11.42 9.11 38.35
N THR A 123 12.01 10.09 37.65
CA THR A 123 12.52 9.95 36.28
C THR A 123 14.03 9.74 36.31
N LEU A 124 14.54 8.73 35.61
CA LEU A 124 15.94 8.67 35.17
C LEU A 124 16.01 8.90 33.65
N GLN A 125 17.05 9.63 33.26
CA GLN A 125 17.40 10.04 31.90
C GLN A 125 17.68 8.85 30.97
#